data_AF-A0AAV6HP33-F1
#
_entry.id   AF-A0AAV6HP33-F1
#
_cell.length_a   1.000
_cell.length_b   1.000
_cell.length_c   1.000
_cell.angle_alpha   90.00
_cell.angle_beta   90.00
_cell.angle_gamma   90.00
#
_symmetry.space_group_name_H-M   'P 1'
#
loop_
_entity.id
_entity.type
_entity.pdbx_description
1 polymer ?
#
loop_
_entity_poly.entity_id
_entity_poly.type
_entity_poly.pdbx_seq_one_letter_code
_entity_poly.pdbx_strand_id
1 'polypeptide(L)'
;MLCVHFIPFVLFFRLAGASLVVPGVNYWWHGIPANISREAFNTLLGQDQWTFRIAHYAPWLFNWWMTQKWFPSLSMMAGNMAVFCDPDLEILKELSKKPSVGQEKIRQQGMYESLFRDIVIAYGNWEFGPLDLTNPLPENEGSVHIWQGYDDKIIPRMFTEAAAVLGVGVLLWAFQAIRPPPPKICGSKGGPKVTSPRIKLSDGRHLAYEVRGVPKENAKYKVIVVHGFDSSKHIYLPLSQELIDELGIFIVTYDRAGYGDSDPNPKRSVKSEAYDVEELADQMQLEKCFHRNQNSSSCFQTIVRRLAGAALIVPAINFWWPSFPSELCESEYKKQPKKDQWKLRIAHYVPGLLYWWMTLKWFPSCSIMARDPIIFNKRDFEILKKMLQVPNPNEHKIRQQGEFESLFKDLMVGFGSWEFDPMELENPFPHNEGAVQLWQGREDKLVPVELQRFVAKKLPWIKYHEVPDGGHLIVHDNGLCESIFKALLLKQKPTVM
;
A
#
# COMPACT_ATOMS: atom_id res chain seq x y z
N MET A 1 -25.28 11.82 10.22
CA MET A 1 -23.96 12.18 9.65
C MET A 1 -22.86 12.19 10.71
N LEU A 2 -23.00 12.92 11.84
CA LEU A 2 -22.01 12.93 12.93
C LEU A 2 -21.60 11.54 13.43
N CYS A 3 -22.56 10.64 13.64
CA CYS A 3 -22.26 9.27 14.08
C CYS A 3 -21.49 8.48 13.03
N VAL A 4 -21.70 8.72 11.73
CA VAL A 4 -21.03 7.99 10.65
C VAL A 4 -19.58 8.45 10.50
N HIS A 5 -19.27 9.71 10.79
CA HIS A 5 -17.92 10.25 10.70
C HIS A 5 -17.04 9.88 11.90
N PHE A 6 -17.59 9.86 13.12
CA PHE A 6 -16.81 9.73 14.35
C PHE A 6 -16.82 8.34 14.99
N ILE A 7 -17.57 7.37 14.48
CA ILE A 7 -17.45 5.98 14.95
C ILE A 7 -16.09 5.43 14.47
N PRO A 8 -15.24 4.90 15.36
CA PRO A 8 -13.98 4.28 14.95
C PRO A 8 -14.24 3.11 14.00
N PHE A 9 -13.38 2.93 12.99
CA PHE A 9 -13.45 1.81 12.02
C PHE A 9 -13.64 0.43 12.68
N VAL A 10 -13.13 0.26 13.91
CA VAL A 10 -13.21 -0.96 14.72
C VAL A 10 -14.61 -1.23 15.30
N LEU A 11 -15.45 -0.20 15.49
CA LEU A 11 -16.84 -0.33 15.98
C LEU A 11 -17.85 -0.52 14.85
N PHE A 12 -17.47 -0.24 13.60
CA PHE A 12 -18.35 -0.36 12.42
C PHE A 12 -18.68 -1.80 12.03
N PHE A 13 -17.81 -2.77 12.36
CA PHE A 13 -18.06 -4.21 12.14
C PHE A 13 -19.27 -4.78 12.90
N ARG A 14 -20.03 -3.97 13.65
CA ARG A 14 -21.26 -4.37 14.36
C ARG A 14 -22.55 -3.78 13.80
N LEU A 15 -22.48 -2.92 12.78
CA LEU A 15 -23.68 -2.33 12.16
C LEU A 15 -24.11 -3.16 10.95
N ALA A 16 -25.33 -3.71 10.98
CA ALA A 16 -25.92 -4.43 9.86
C ALA A 16 -26.41 -3.51 8.71
N GLY A 17 -26.47 -2.20 8.96
CA GLY A 17 -26.92 -1.19 8.01
C GLY A 17 -27.23 0.14 8.69
N ALA A 18 -27.49 1.18 7.89
CA ALA A 18 -27.91 2.49 8.38
C ALA A 18 -29.01 3.08 7.49
N SER A 19 -29.98 3.77 8.09
CA SER A 19 -30.98 4.51 7.32
C SER A 19 -31.07 5.96 7.80
N LEU A 20 -30.91 6.90 6.88
CA LEU A 20 -31.12 8.31 7.09
C LEU A 20 -32.48 8.67 6.50
N VAL A 21 -33.39 9.11 7.36
CA VAL A 21 -34.75 9.51 6.96
C VAL A 21 -34.84 11.03 7.14
N VAL A 22 -35.01 11.76 6.05
CA VAL A 22 -35.07 13.23 5.99
C VAL A 22 -33.87 13.88 6.69
N PRO A 23 -32.63 13.64 6.19
CA PRO A 23 -31.44 14.17 6.84
C PRO A 23 -31.36 15.69 6.75
N GLY A 24 -31.25 16.37 7.90
CA GLY A 24 -31.03 17.81 7.95
C GLY A 24 -29.83 18.24 7.10
N VAL A 25 -29.96 19.39 6.41
CA VAL A 25 -28.95 19.94 5.51
C VAL A 25 -28.32 21.19 6.10
N ASN A 26 -26.99 21.26 6.09
CA ASN A 26 -26.26 22.50 6.36
C ASN A 26 -25.88 23.17 5.02
N TYR A 27 -26.43 24.35 4.76
CA TYR A 27 -26.24 25.10 3.51
C TYR A 27 -24.81 25.64 3.34
N TRP A 28 -23.99 25.60 4.38
CA TRP A 28 -22.61 26.08 4.41
C TRP A 28 -21.57 24.95 4.45
N TRP A 29 -21.97 23.70 4.19
CA TRP A 29 -21.00 22.60 4.07
C TRP A 29 -19.95 22.88 3.01
N HIS A 30 -18.70 22.61 3.36
CA HIS A 30 -17.60 22.69 2.42
C HIS A 30 -17.70 21.57 1.37
N GLY A 31 -17.23 21.86 0.16
CA GLY A 31 -17.31 20.94 -0.99
C GLY A 31 -18.62 20.94 -1.78
N ILE A 32 -19.69 21.55 -1.27
CA ILE A 32 -20.95 21.70 -2.02
C ILE A 32 -20.90 22.99 -2.86
N PRO A 33 -21.22 22.95 -4.17
CA PRO A 33 -21.22 24.15 -5.01
C PRO A 33 -22.11 25.27 -4.47
N ALA A 34 -21.54 26.47 -4.33
CA ALA A 34 -22.20 27.62 -3.71
C ALA A 34 -23.50 28.05 -4.42
N ASN A 35 -23.60 27.81 -5.73
CA ASN A 35 -24.83 28.06 -6.49
C ASN A 35 -25.98 27.15 -6.04
N ILE A 36 -25.70 25.86 -5.83
CA ILE A 36 -26.68 24.86 -5.38
C ILE A 36 -27.13 25.18 -3.95
N SER A 37 -26.18 25.44 -3.04
CA SER A 37 -26.51 25.81 -1.66
C SER A 37 -27.36 27.06 -1.59
N ARG A 38 -27.05 28.09 -2.38
CA ARG A 38 -27.80 29.35 -2.42
C ARG A 38 -29.21 29.17 -2.98
N GLU A 39 -29.36 28.40 -4.05
CA GLU A 39 -30.66 28.12 -4.65
C GLU A 39 -31.56 27.36 -3.68
N ALA A 40 -31.04 26.31 -3.03
CA ALA A 40 -31.77 25.55 -2.01
C ALA A 40 -32.13 26.43 -0.80
N PHE A 41 -31.18 27.22 -0.29
CA PHE A 41 -31.42 28.11 0.85
C PHE A 41 -32.51 29.16 0.57
N ASN A 42 -32.59 29.67 -0.66
CA ASN A 42 -33.59 30.65 -1.06
C ASN A 42 -35.01 30.08 -1.17
N THR A 43 -35.18 28.74 -1.15
CA THR A 43 -36.52 28.12 -1.10
C THR A 43 -37.17 28.19 0.28
N LEU A 44 -36.36 28.42 1.33
CA LEU A 44 -36.86 28.55 2.69
C LEU A 44 -37.66 29.84 2.88
N LEU A 45 -38.59 29.83 3.83
CA LEU A 45 -39.27 31.05 4.25
C LEU A 45 -38.27 32.05 4.83
N GLY A 46 -38.51 33.34 4.59
CA GLY A 46 -37.55 34.40 4.95
C GLY A 46 -37.15 34.41 6.43
N GLN A 47 -38.07 34.04 7.34
CA GLN A 47 -37.78 33.93 8.77
C GLN A 47 -36.80 32.78 9.10
N ASP A 48 -36.94 31.63 8.43
CA ASP A 48 -36.03 30.49 8.62
C ASP A 48 -34.65 30.79 8.03
N GLN A 49 -34.60 31.52 6.90
CA GLN A 49 -33.34 32.01 6.35
C GLN A 49 -32.58 32.88 7.36
N TRP A 50 -33.26 33.83 8.00
CA TRP A 50 -32.62 34.67 9.03
C TRP A 50 -32.15 33.85 10.23
N THR A 51 -32.98 32.93 10.70
CA THR A 51 -32.65 32.08 11.84
C THR A 51 -31.44 31.20 11.59
N PHE A 52 -31.35 30.55 10.43
CA PHE A 52 -30.18 29.72 10.09
C PHE A 52 -28.93 30.56 9.83
N ARG A 53 -29.05 31.78 9.27
CA ARG A 53 -27.92 32.70 9.16
C ARG A 53 -27.37 33.12 10.51
N ILE A 54 -28.25 33.38 11.48
CA ILE A 54 -27.82 33.73 12.83
C ILE A 54 -27.20 32.54 13.53
N ALA A 55 -27.76 31.33 13.36
CA ALA A 55 -27.15 30.10 13.86
C ALA A 55 -25.73 29.89 13.31
N HIS A 56 -25.51 30.21 12.03
CA HIS A 56 -24.23 30.02 11.36
C HIS A 56 -23.20 31.13 11.67
N TYR A 57 -23.56 32.40 11.42
CA TYR A 57 -22.62 33.52 11.48
C TYR A 57 -22.50 34.19 12.85
N ALA A 58 -23.52 34.08 13.69
CA ALA A 58 -23.56 34.73 15.00
C ALA A 58 -24.23 33.85 16.07
N PRO A 59 -23.73 32.62 16.31
CA PRO A 59 -24.36 31.66 17.23
C PRO A 59 -24.51 32.21 18.66
N TRP A 60 -23.65 33.14 19.08
CA TRP A 60 -23.76 33.83 20.38
C TRP A 60 -25.02 34.70 20.51
N LEU A 61 -25.64 35.13 19.40
CA LEU A 61 -26.92 35.85 19.39
C LEU A 61 -28.13 34.93 19.22
N PHE A 62 -27.92 33.63 18.98
CA PHE A 62 -29.01 32.74 18.58
C PHE A 62 -30.11 32.61 19.64
N ASN A 63 -29.72 32.50 20.92
CA ASN A 63 -30.69 32.45 22.02
C ASN A 63 -31.54 33.72 22.12
N TRP A 64 -30.89 34.87 21.98
CA TRP A 64 -31.57 36.16 21.99
C TRP A 64 -32.55 36.24 20.81
N TRP A 65 -32.12 35.86 19.61
CA TRP A 65 -32.97 35.83 18.42
C TRP A 65 -34.21 34.93 18.60
N MET A 66 -34.02 33.72 19.14
CA MET A 66 -35.09 32.74 19.30
C MET A 66 -36.11 33.09 20.40
N THR A 67 -35.77 34.01 21.32
CA THR A 67 -36.64 34.43 22.43
C THR A 67 -37.41 35.72 22.16
N GLN A 68 -37.27 36.29 20.97
CA GLN A 68 -37.97 37.50 20.56
C GLN A 68 -39.49 37.27 20.43
N LYS A 69 -40.28 38.22 20.97
CA LYS A 69 -41.76 38.15 20.95
C LYS A 69 -42.42 38.96 19.84
N TRP A 70 -41.67 39.87 19.22
CA TRP A 70 -42.16 40.81 18.21
C TRP A 70 -42.15 40.27 16.77
N PHE A 71 -41.53 39.10 16.52
CA PHE A 71 -41.55 38.41 15.25
C PHE A 71 -41.37 36.90 15.44
N PRO A 72 -41.95 36.05 14.58
CA PRO A 72 -41.70 34.62 14.58
C PRO A 72 -40.26 34.33 14.16
N SER A 73 -39.48 33.69 15.04
CA SER A 73 -38.10 33.32 14.75
C SER A 73 -38.02 32.09 13.83
N LEU A 74 -38.82 31.05 14.07
CA LEU A 74 -38.79 29.82 13.27
C LEU A 74 -40.20 29.39 12.86
N SER A 75 -40.39 29.05 11.58
CA SER A 75 -41.69 28.73 10.99
C SER A 75 -42.42 27.59 11.70
N MET A 76 -41.71 26.52 12.02
CA MET A 76 -42.29 25.37 12.73
C MET A 76 -42.74 25.73 14.15
N MET A 77 -42.01 26.61 14.84
CA MET A 77 -42.40 27.06 16.19
C MET A 77 -43.57 28.04 16.14
N ALA A 78 -43.67 28.82 15.07
CA ALA A 78 -44.77 29.74 14.83
C ALA A 78 -46.06 29.02 14.36
N GLY A 79 -46.04 27.69 14.21
CA GLY A 79 -47.17 26.92 13.70
C GLY A 79 -47.50 27.23 12.23
N ASN A 80 -46.51 27.71 11.46
CA ASN A 80 -46.72 28.05 10.06
C ASN A 80 -46.78 26.78 9.22
N MET A 81 -48.00 26.39 8.82
CA MET A 81 -48.25 25.17 8.06
C MET A 81 -47.73 25.22 6.61
N ALA A 82 -47.29 26.38 6.12
CA ALA A 82 -46.76 26.54 4.76
C ALA A 82 -45.45 25.76 4.52
N VAL A 83 -44.77 25.31 5.59
CA VAL A 83 -43.55 24.49 5.52
C VAL A 83 -43.82 23.01 5.19
N PHE A 84 -45.07 22.59 5.20
CA PHE A 84 -45.47 21.20 4.96
C PHE A 84 -46.11 21.04 3.56
N CYS A 85 -45.97 19.85 2.96
CA CYS A 85 -46.75 19.48 1.78
C CYS A 85 -48.12 18.90 2.17
N ASP A 86 -49.06 18.80 1.23
CA ASP A 86 -50.42 18.31 1.54
C ASP A 86 -50.43 16.91 2.19
N PRO A 87 -49.59 15.94 1.75
CA PRO A 87 -49.42 14.68 2.46
C PRO A 87 -48.94 14.83 3.92
N ASP A 88 -48.00 15.74 4.18
CA ASP A 88 -47.50 15.99 5.54
C ASP A 88 -48.61 16.57 6.44
N LEU A 89 -49.48 17.42 5.88
CA LEU A 89 -50.63 17.97 6.59
C LEU A 89 -51.62 16.88 7.02
N GLU A 90 -51.87 15.89 6.15
CA GLU A 90 -52.70 14.73 6.49
C GLU A 90 -52.04 13.84 7.56
N ILE A 91 -50.73 13.63 7.47
CA ILE A 91 -49.97 12.92 8.51
C ILE A 91 -50.05 13.65 9.84
N LEU A 92 -49.88 14.97 9.86
CA LEU A 92 -49.97 15.78 11.08
C LEU A 92 -51.38 15.73 11.69
N LYS A 93 -52.44 15.76 10.87
CA LYS A 93 -53.82 15.56 11.32
C LYS A 93 -53.99 14.20 12.01
N GLU A 94 -53.50 13.13 11.42
CA GLU A 94 -53.56 11.79 12.03
C GLU A 94 -52.70 11.66 13.30
N LEU A 95 -51.52 12.27 13.33
CA LEU A 95 -50.65 12.30 14.51
C LEU A 95 -51.30 13.09 15.66
N SER A 96 -52.02 14.18 15.37
CA SER A 96 -52.73 14.98 16.37
C SER A 96 -53.84 14.20 17.10
N LYS A 97 -54.35 13.12 16.48
CA LYS A 97 -55.39 12.25 17.07
C LYS A 97 -54.82 11.21 18.04
N LYS A 98 -53.50 11.02 18.07
CA LYS A 98 -52.83 10.04 18.94
C LYS A 98 -52.37 10.70 20.24
N PRO A 99 -52.49 10.02 21.40
CA PRO A 99 -52.01 10.57 22.67
C PRO A 99 -50.48 10.76 22.63
N SER A 100 -50.03 11.95 23.02
CA SER A 100 -48.61 12.33 23.03
C SER A 100 -47.88 11.82 24.27
N VAL A 101 -47.73 10.50 24.38
CA VAL A 101 -47.05 9.86 25.52
C VAL A 101 -45.57 10.28 25.53
N GLY A 102 -45.14 11.00 26.58
CA GLY A 102 -43.73 11.36 26.80
C GLY A 102 -43.27 12.68 26.17
N GLN A 103 -44.17 13.45 25.53
CA GLN A 103 -43.80 14.76 24.94
C GLN A 103 -43.29 15.76 25.98
N GLU A 104 -43.76 15.68 27.21
CA GLU A 104 -43.33 16.50 28.34
C GLU A 104 -41.83 16.31 28.66
N LYS A 105 -41.26 15.15 28.30
CA LYS A 105 -39.84 14.83 28.54
C LYS A 105 -38.90 15.42 27.49
N ILE A 106 -39.40 15.73 26.29
CA ILE A 106 -38.60 16.24 25.15
C ILE A 106 -37.93 17.59 25.49
N ARG A 107 -38.57 18.39 26.34
CA ARG A 107 -38.10 19.72 26.75
C ARG A 107 -37.70 19.79 28.23
N GLN A 108 -37.49 18.64 28.87
CA GLN A 108 -37.19 18.58 30.31
C GLN A 108 -35.91 19.35 30.69
N GLN A 109 -34.95 19.46 29.77
CA GLN A 109 -33.72 20.22 29.94
C GLN A 109 -33.84 21.71 29.54
N GLY A 110 -35.04 22.15 29.14
CA GLY A 110 -35.32 23.50 28.65
C GLY A 110 -35.16 23.64 27.13
N MET A 111 -35.80 24.68 26.56
CA MET A 111 -35.80 24.96 25.11
C MET A 111 -34.42 25.30 24.55
N TYR A 112 -33.56 25.89 25.39
CA TYR A 112 -32.20 26.24 25.00
C TYR A 112 -31.35 24.98 24.78
N GLU A 113 -31.32 24.09 25.78
CA GLU A 113 -30.50 22.87 25.75
C GLU A 113 -31.01 21.79 24.80
N SER A 114 -32.29 21.83 24.39
CA SER A 114 -32.82 20.96 23.34
C SER A 114 -32.78 21.63 21.96
N LEU A 115 -33.83 22.37 21.61
CA LEU A 115 -34.04 22.83 20.24
C LEU A 115 -33.01 23.87 19.78
N PHE A 116 -32.64 24.84 20.63
CA PHE A 116 -31.79 25.93 20.15
C PHE A 116 -30.37 25.45 19.92
N ARG A 117 -29.87 24.61 20.82
CA ARG A 117 -28.58 23.95 20.70
C ARG A 117 -28.53 23.04 19.48
N ASP A 118 -29.57 22.26 19.21
CA ASP A 118 -29.65 21.41 18.01
C ASP A 118 -29.54 22.22 16.71
N ILE A 119 -30.22 23.37 16.62
CA ILE A 119 -30.15 24.24 15.42
C ILE A 119 -28.76 24.87 15.29
N VAL A 120 -28.16 25.35 16.38
CA VAL A 120 -26.80 25.89 16.37
C VAL A 120 -25.78 24.84 15.93
N ILE A 121 -25.93 23.59 16.40
CA ILE A 121 -25.07 22.48 15.98
C ILE A 121 -25.31 22.14 14.51
N ALA A 122 -26.57 22.03 14.07
CA ALA A 122 -26.91 21.64 12.71
C ALA A 122 -26.40 22.63 11.66
N TYR A 123 -26.49 23.94 11.92
CA TYR A 123 -26.14 25.00 10.97
C TYR A 123 -24.83 25.74 11.30
N GLY A 124 -24.14 25.37 12.37
CA GLY A 124 -22.83 25.92 12.72
C GLY A 124 -21.72 25.53 11.73
N ASN A 125 -20.48 25.84 12.08
CA ASN A 125 -19.32 25.44 11.30
C ASN A 125 -19.00 23.97 11.57
N TRP A 126 -19.04 23.15 10.52
CA TRP A 126 -18.65 21.75 10.58
C TRP A 126 -17.24 21.56 10.04
N GLU A 127 -16.44 20.73 10.71
CA GLU A 127 -15.10 20.36 10.24
C GLU A 127 -15.15 19.42 9.02
N PHE A 128 -16.29 18.78 8.77
CA PHE A 128 -16.53 17.86 7.65
C PHE A 128 -17.89 18.14 7.01
N GLY A 129 -17.97 17.95 5.70
CA GLY A 129 -19.20 17.90 4.92
C GLY A 129 -19.62 16.44 4.61
N PRO A 130 -20.79 16.25 4.00
CA PRO A 130 -21.24 14.93 3.56
C PRO A 130 -20.30 14.28 2.54
N LEU A 131 -19.47 15.08 1.85
CA LEU A 131 -18.49 14.60 0.87
C LEU A 131 -17.22 14.01 1.52
N ASP A 132 -16.97 14.26 2.80
CA ASP A 132 -15.83 13.68 3.53
C ASP A 132 -16.19 12.38 4.24
N LEU A 133 -17.44 11.92 4.13
CA LEU A 133 -17.88 10.68 4.73
C LEU A 133 -17.29 9.49 3.96
N THR A 134 -16.54 8.65 4.66
CA THR A 134 -16.04 7.38 4.14
C THR A 134 -17.11 6.29 4.27
N ASN A 135 -17.11 5.32 3.36
CA ASN A 135 -18.06 4.20 3.42
C ASN A 135 -17.85 3.39 4.72
N PRO A 136 -18.87 3.29 5.59
CA PRO A 136 -18.76 2.53 6.84
C PRO A 136 -18.81 1.01 6.65
N LEU A 137 -19.18 0.51 5.45
CA LEU A 137 -19.37 -0.91 5.13
C LEU A 137 -18.55 -1.29 3.88
N PRO A 138 -17.22 -1.45 4.02
CA PRO A 138 -16.30 -1.60 2.89
C PRO A 138 -16.44 -2.93 2.13
N GLU A 139 -17.04 -3.96 2.75
CA GLU A 139 -17.20 -5.31 2.18
C GLU A 139 -18.61 -5.61 1.64
N ASN A 140 -19.49 -4.58 1.54
CA ASN A 140 -20.91 -4.74 1.15
C ASN A 140 -21.75 -5.66 2.06
N GLU A 141 -21.33 -5.90 3.31
CA GLU A 141 -22.06 -6.74 4.27
C GLU A 141 -23.32 -6.08 4.87
N GLY A 142 -23.67 -4.85 4.45
CA GLY A 142 -24.90 -4.17 4.84
C GLY A 142 -25.26 -3.02 3.90
N SER A 143 -26.37 -2.34 4.15
CA SER A 143 -26.88 -1.27 3.28
C SER A 143 -27.01 0.08 3.99
N VAL A 144 -26.76 1.16 3.25
CA VAL A 144 -27.05 2.53 3.68
C VAL A 144 -28.16 3.10 2.81
N HIS A 145 -29.29 3.47 3.42
CA HIS A 145 -30.45 4.02 2.73
C HIS A 145 -30.67 5.48 3.10
N ILE A 146 -30.93 6.34 2.12
CA ILE A 146 -31.40 7.71 2.34
C ILE A 146 -32.83 7.81 1.82
N TRP A 147 -33.76 8.20 2.70
CA TRP A 147 -35.16 8.40 2.37
C TRP A 147 -35.48 9.91 2.44
N GLN A 148 -36.04 10.44 1.36
CA GLN A 148 -36.39 11.85 1.23
C GLN A 148 -37.77 11.98 0.57
N GLY A 149 -38.61 12.88 1.07
CA GLY A 149 -39.90 13.20 0.46
C GLY A 149 -39.73 13.96 -0.85
N TYR A 150 -40.48 13.58 -1.89
CA TYR A 150 -40.42 14.24 -3.20
C TYR A 150 -40.87 15.70 -3.16
N ASP A 151 -41.89 15.99 -2.34
CA ASP A 151 -42.48 17.32 -2.16
C ASP A 151 -42.05 17.98 -0.84
N ASP A 152 -40.93 17.54 -0.26
CA ASP A 152 -40.40 18.11 0.98
C ASP A 152 -40.00 19.58 0.76
N LYS A 153 -40.72 20.49 1.41
CA LYS A 153 -40.51 21.95 1.33
C LYS A 153 -39.47 22.45 2.33
N ILE A 154 -39.02 21.61 3.25
CA ILE A 154 -38.02 21.91 4.27
C ILE A 154 -36.62 21.58 3.75
N ILE A 155 -36.48 20.49 2.99
CA ILE A 155 -35.21 20.03 2.42
C ILE A 155 -35.34 19.78 0.90
N PRO A 156 -34.90 20.72 0.03
CA PRO A 156 -35.10 20.59 -1.41
C PRO A 156 -34.34 19.39 -2.03
N ARG A 157 -35.08 18.53 -2.76
CA ARG A 157 -34.62 17.30 -3.43
C ARG A 157 -33.35 17.45 -4.29
N MET A 158 -33.18 18.60 -4.94
CA MET A 158 -32.02 18.88 -5.80
C MET A 158 -30.69 18.74 -5.05
N PHE A 159 -30.69 18.98 -3.73
CA PHE A 159 -29.51 18.85 -2.89
C PHE A 159 -29.16 17.39 -2.55
N THR A 160 -30.18 16.57 -2.24
CA THR A 160 -29.99 15.15 -1.88
C THR A 160 -29.61 14.29 -3.08
N GLU A 161 -30.19 14.56 -4.26
CA GLU A 161 -29.84 13.82 -5.49
C GLU A 161 -28.45 14.18 -5.98
N ALA A 162 -28.08 15.46 -5.95
CA ALA A 162 -26.73 15.91 -6.29
C ALA A 162 -25.70 15.32 -5.32
N ALA A 163 -25.96 15.36 -4.01
CA ALA A 163 -25.06 14.80 -3.00
C ALA A 163 -24.92 13.26 -3.12
N ALA A 164 -26.00 12.53 -3.41
CA ALA A 164 -25.95 11.08 -3.60
C ALA A 164 -25.21 10.68 -4.89
N VAL A 165 -25.48 11.36 -6.02
CA VAL A 165 -24.79 11.10 -7.29
C VAL A 165 -23.31 11.45 -7.19
N LEU A 166 -22.96 12.56 -6.53
CA LEU A 166 -21.56 12.91 -6.28
C LEU A 166 -20.90 11.91 -5.32
N GLY A 167 -21.57 11.48 -4.26
CA GLY A 167 -21.06 10.48 -3.32
C GLY A 167 -20.79 9.12 -3.99
N VAL A 168 -21.74 8.61 -4.79
CA VAL A 168 -21.54 7.39 -5.59
C VAL A 168 -20.43 7.58 -6.62
N GLY A 169 -20.37 8.75 -7.26
CA GLY A 169 -19.30 9.10 -8.19
C GLY A 169 -17.92 9.09 -7.53
N VAL A 170 -17.77 9.66 -6.34
CA VAL A 170 -16.53 9.65 -5.56
C VAL A 170 -16.17 8.24 -5.09
N LEU A 171 -17.15 7.44 -4.66
CA LEU A 171 -16.91 6.04 -4.26
C LEU A 171 -16.47 5.18 -5.45
N LEU A 172 -17.12 5.32 -6.61
CA LEU A 172 -16.72 4.64 -7.84
C LEU A 172 -15.33 5.09 -8.30
N TRP A 173 -15.05 6.39 -8.21
CA TRP A 173 -13.73 6.93 -8.52
C TRP A 173 -12.66 6.40 -7.56
N ALA A 174 -12.91 6.41 -6.25
CA ALA A 174 -11.99 5.89 -5.24
C ALA A 174 -11.76 4.38 -5.43
N PHE A 175 -12.82 3.61 -5.69
CA PHE A 175 -12.74 2.18 -5.99
C PHE A 175 -11.92 1.90 -7.25
N GLN A 176 -12.08 2.70 -8.30
CA GLN A 176 -11.26 2.60 -9.50
C GLN A 176 -9.81 3.04 -9.23
N ALA A 177 -9.60 4.08 -8.42
CA ALA A 177 -8.28 4.63 -8.13
C ALA A 177 -7.40 3.72 -7.27
N ILE A 178 -7.99 2.88 -6.40
CA ILE A 178 -7.26 1.89 -5.59
C ILE A 178 -7.03 0.57 -6.34
N ARG A 179 -7.76 0.31 -7.42
CA ARG A 179 -7.62 -0.93 -8.17
C ARG A 179 -6.50 -0.83 -9.18
N PRO A 180 -5.47 -1.69 -9.07
CA PRO A 180 -4.44 -1.76 -10.09
C PRO A 180 -5.04 -2.25 -11.42
N PRO A 181 -4.46 -1.85 -12.56
CA PRO A 181 -4.85 -2.39 -13.85
C PRO A 181 -4.59 -3.91 -13.90
N PRO A 182 -5.34 -4.66 -14.70
CA PRO A 182 -5.06 -6.08 -14.89
C PRO A 182 -3.64 -6.29 -15.45
N PRO A 183 -2.96 -7.39 -15.07
CA PRO A 183 -1.62 -7.68 -15.55
C PRO A 183 -1.59 -7.83 -17.07
N LYS A 184 -0.56 -7.28 -17.71
CA LYS A 184 -0.33 -7.48 -19.15
C LYS A 184 0.48 -8.77 -19.38
N ILE A 185 -0.20 -9.92 -19.27
CA ILE A 185 0.43 -11.24 -19.34
C ILE A 185 1.15 -11.44 -20.68
N CYS A 186 2.43 -11.80 -20.64
CA CYS A 186 3.23 -12.04 -21.84
C CYS A 186 2.68 -13.20 -22.68
N GLY A 187 2.51 -12.97 -23.97
CA GLY A 187 1.93 -13.94 -24.92
C GLY A 187 0.40 -13.98 -24.96
N SER A 188 -0.30 -13.21 -24.12
CA SER A 188 -1.77 -13.07 -24.17
C SER A 188 -2.23 -12.06 -25.23
N LYS A 189 -3.52 -12.07 -25.58
CA LYS A 189 -4.10 -11.09 -26.52
C LYS A 189 -3.98 -9.67 -25.96
N GLY A 190 -3.16 -8.84 -26.60
CA GLY A 190 -2.87 -7.46 -26.15
C GLY A 190 -1.76 -7.34 -25.11
N GLY A 191 -1.14 -8.46 -24.70
CA GLY A 191 0.04 -8.48 -23.86
C GLY A 191 1.35 -8.38 -24.65
N PRO A 192 2.50 -8.15 -23.97
CA PRO A 192 3.82 -8.16 -24.59
C PRO A 192 4.13 -9.52 -25.24
N LYS A 193 4.99 -9.52 -26.26
CA LYS A 193 5.44 -10.77 -26.88
C LYS A 193 6.44 -11.46 -25.95
N VAL A 194 6.35 -12.79 -25.88
CA VAL A 194 7.38 -13.61 -25.23
C VAL A 194 8.61 -13.62 -26.12
N THR A 195 9.77 -13.27 -25.57
CA THR A 195 11.03 -13.17 -26.33
C THR A 195 12.15 -14.05 -25.78
N SER A 196 11.93 -14.67 -24.62
CA SER A 196 12.93 -15.47 -23.90
C SER A 196 12.50 -16.93 -23.75
N PRO A 197 13.44 -17.87 -23.60
CA PRO A 197 13.14 -19.22 -23.11
C PRO A 197 12.41 -19.15 -21.77
N ARG A 198 11.42 -20.05 -21.60
CA ARG A 198 10.66 -20.14 -20.35
C ARG A 198 10.44 -21.59 -19.96
N ILE A 199 10.42 -21.85 -18.67
CA ILE A 199 9.91 -23.11 -18.10
C ILE A 199 8.47 -22.92 -17.64
N LYS A 200 7.70 -24.00 -17.60
CA LYS A 200 6.34 -24.01 -17.04
C LYS A 200 6.38 -24.60 -15.63
N LEU A 201 5.79 -23.89 -14.68
CA LEU A 201 5.63 -24.31 -13.30
C LEU A 201 4.40 -25.21 -13.12
N SER A 202 4.34 -25.89 -11.98
CA SER A 202 3.26 -26.79 -11.58
C SER A 202 1.90 -26.10 -11.52
N ASP A 203 1.87 -24.81 -11.16
CA ASP A 203 0.66 -23.98 -11.13
C ASP A 203 0.25 -23.41 -12.51
N GLY A 204 1.00 -23.73 -13.55
CA GLY A 204 0.75 -23.33 -14.93
C GLY A 204 1.39 -22.01 -15.37
N ARG A 205 1.97 -21.23 -14.45
CA ARG A 205 2.77 -20.04 -14.79
C ARG A 205 4.06 -20.40 -15.51
N HIS A 206 4.67 -19.42 -16.17
CA HIS A 206 5.98 -19.54 -16.80
C HIS A 206 7.02 -18.66 -16.12
N LEU A 207 8.23 -19.19 -15.94
CA LEU A 207 9.41 -18.39 -15.58
C LEU A 207 10.36 -18.28 -16.77
N ALA A 208 10.66 -17.05 -17.17
CA ALA A 208 11.68 -16.76 -18.16
C ALA A 208 13.06 -16.76 -17.53
N TYR A 209 14.02 -17.36 -18.22
CA TYR A 209 15.39 -17.51 -17.72
C TYR A 209 16.44 -17.25 -18.80
N GLU A 210 17.67 -17.07 -18.35
CA GLU A 210 18.86 -16.93 -19.16
C GLU A 210 19.97 -17.78 -18.54
N VAL A 211 20.81 -18.35 -19.39
CA VAL A 211 21.94 -19.20 -19.00
C VAL A 211 23.22 -18.59 -19.53
N ARG A 212 24.26 -18.59 -18.70
CA ARG A 212 25.59 -18.10 -19.06
C ARG A 212 26.68 -18.90 -18.35
N GLY A 213 27.90 -18.82 -18.87
CA GLY A 213 29.07 -19.55 -18.37
C GLY A 213 29.30 -20.87 -19.10
N VAL A 214 29.99 -21.81 -18.46
CA VAL A 214 30.36 -23.08 -19.09
C VAL A 214 29.14 -23.99 -19.31
N PRO A 215 29.15 -24.92 -20.28
CA PRO A 215 28.06 -25.88 -20.47
C PRO A 215 27.71 -26.67 -19.21
N LYS A 216 26.42 -26.97 -18.99
CA LYS A 216 25.90 -27.58 -17.74
C LYS A 216 26.60 -28.89 -17.39
N GLU A 217 26.89 -29.69 -18.41
CA GLU A 217 27.58 -30.98 -18.36
C GLU A 217 29.04 -30.89 -17.90
N ASN A 218 29.69 -29.75 -18.15
CA ASN A 218 31.09 -29.49 -17.80
C ASN A 218 31.21 -28.64 -16.52
N ALA A 219 30.09 -28.16 -15.99
CA ALA A 219 30.06 -27.23 -14.87
C ALA A 219 30.39 -27.92 -13.54
N LYS A 220 31.41 -27.39 -12.85
CA LYS A 220 31.74 -27.77 -11.47
C LYS A 220 30.75 -27.13 -10.48
N TYR A 221 30.34 -25.89 -10.76
CA TYR A 221 29.43 -25.13 -9.92
C TYR A 221 28.21 -24.67 -10.71
N LYS A 222 27.02 -24.91 -10.17
CA LYS A 222 25.74 -24.45 -10.72
C LYS A 222 25.17 -23.38 -9.79
N VAL A 223 24.93 -22.19 -10.32
CA VAL A 223 24.53 -21.02 -9.53
C VAL A 223 23.22 -20.46 -10.07
N ILE A 224 22.22 -20.35 -9.21
CA ILE A 224 21.00 -19.58 -9.51
C ILE A 224 21.18 -18.18 -8.93
N VAL A 225 20.95 -17.17 -9.77
CA VAL A 225 21.03 -15.77 -9.38
C VAL A 225 19.65 -15.12 -9.49
N VAL A 226 19.17 -14.65 -8.34
CA VAL A 226 17.94 -13.87 -8.23
C VAL A 226 18.29 -12.39 -8.35
N HIS A 227 17.64 -11.69 -9.28
CA HIS A 227 17.79 -10.25 -9.42
C HIS A 227 17.00 -9.50 -8.33
N GLY A 228 17.49 -8.32 -7.96
CA GLY A 228 16.84 -7.44 -6.98
C GLY A 228 15.65 -6.65 -7.53
N PHE A 229 15.27 -5.62 -6.78
CA PHE A 229 14.25 -4.65 -7.14
C PHE A 229 14.57 -3.96 -8.48
N ASP A 230 13.56 -3.76 -9.32
CA ASP A 230 13.68 -3.08 -10.62
C ASP A 230 14.79 -3.64 -11.54
N SER A 231 14.90 -4.96 -11.59
CA SER A 231 15.91 -5.66 -12.39
C SER A 231 15.28 -6.85 -13.14
N SER A 232 16.08 -7.62 -13.86
CA SER A 232 15.62 -8.78 -14.63
C SER A 232 16.68 -9.87 -14.67
N LYS A 233 16.40 -10.97 -15.37
CA LYS A 233 17.38 -12.02 -15.68
C LYS A 233 18.65 -11.47 -16.37
N HIS A 234 18.57 -10.32 -17.03
CA HIS A 234 19.72 -9.64 -17.64
C HIS A 234 20.52 -8.77 -16.65
N ILE A 235 20.44 -9.07 -15.35
CA ILE A 235 21.17 -8.35 -14.30
C ILE A 235 22.66 -8.26 -14.62
N TYR A 236 23.22 -7.05 -14.49
CA TYR A 236 24.64 -6.82 -14.68
C TYR A 236 25.45 -7.50 -13.56
N LEU A 237 26.29 -8.46 -13.93
CA LEU A 237 27.14 -9.21 -13.01
C LEU A 237 28.55 -9.25 -13.62
N PRO A 238 29.48 -8.41 -13.13
CA PRO A 238 30.80 -8.21 -13.72
C PRO A 238 31.78 -9.32 -13.33
N LEU A 239 31.47 -10.55 -13.73
CA LEU A 239 32.39 -11.68 -13.62
C LEU A 239 33.27 -11.73 -14.87
N SER A 240 34.59 -11.87 -14.69
CA SER A 240 35.48 -12.17 -15.81
C SER A 240 35.18 -13.54 -16.40
N GLN A 241 35.35 -13.67 -17.71
CA GLN A 241 35.24 -14.97 -18.39
C GLN A 241 36.32 -15.94 -17.86
N GLU A 242 37.51 -15.41 -17.56
CA GLU A 242 38.61 -16.14 -16.94
C GLU A 242 38.18 -16.85 -15.66
N LEU A 243 37.52 -16.14 -14.72
CA LEU A 243 37.04 -16.73 -13.48
C LEU A 243 35.94 -17.77 -13.71
N ILE A 244 35.02 -17.50 -14.64
CA ILE A 244 33.93 -18.41 -15.00
C ILE A 244 34.50 -19.74 -15.52
N ASP A 245 35.50 -19.67 -16.39
CA ASP A 245 36.14 -20.83 -16.99
C ASP A 245 37.02 -21.57 -15.97
N GLU A 246 37.84 -20.85 -15.19
CA GLU A 246 38.71 -21.41 -14.15
C GLU A 246 37.90 -22.22 -13.12
N LEU A 247 36.77 -21.67 -12.67
CA LEU A 247 35.94 -22.31 -11.66
C LEU A 247 34.89 -23.26 -12.27
N GLY A 248 34.70 -23.26 -13.59
CA GLY A 248 33.68 -24.04 -14.28
C GLY A 248 32.26 -23.67 -13.82
N ILE A 249 31.90 -22.39 -13.91
CA ILE A 249 30.62 -21.86 -13.39
C ILE A 249 29.54 -21.88 -14.46
N PHE A 250 28.42 -22.55 -14.17
CA PHE A 250 27.16 -22.44 -14.89
C PHE A 250 26.19 -21.56 -14.11
N ILE A 251 25.72 -20.48 -14.72
CA ILE A 251 24.86 -19.49 -14.06
C ILE A 251 23.51 -19.44 -14.75
N VAL A 252 22.45 -19.57 -13.95
CA VAL A 252 21.07 -19.32 -14.34
C VAL A 252 20.59 -18.03 -13.69
N THR A 253 20.10 -17.09 -14.49
CA THR A 253 19.34 -15.94 -14.02
C THR A 253 17.90 -16.09 -14.52
N TYR A 254 16.92 -15.61 -13.76
CA TYR A 254 15.51 -15.69 -14.17
C TYR A 254 14.74 -14.43 -13.81
N ASP A 255 13.70 -14.12 -14.56
CA ASP A 255 12.79 -13.02 -14.25
C ASP A 255 11.86 -13.47 -13.11
N ARG A 256 11.85 -12.75 -11.99
CA ARG A 256 10.89 -13.03 -10.90
C ARG A 256 9.45 -12.85 -11.38
N ALA A 257 8.48 -13.44 -10.67
CA ALA A 257 7.06 -13.31 -11.01
C ALA A 257 6.65 -11.84 -11.18
N GLY A 258 6.08 -11.50 -12.34
CA GLY A 258 5.66 -10.13 -12.71
C GLY A 258 6.74 -9.27 -13.37
N TYR A 259 7.98 -9.76 -13.48
CA TYR A 259 9.07 -9.11 -14.20
C TYR A 259 9.28 -9.72 -15.58
N GLY A 260 9.78 -8.91 -16.51
CA GLY A 260 10.25 -9.38 -17.81
C GLY A 260 9.24 -10.30 -18.50
N ASP A 261 9.70 -11.49 -18.92
CA ASP A 261 8.90 -12.46 -19.68
C ASP A 261 8.22 -13.54 -18.78
N SER A 262 8.37 -13.46 -17.45
CA SER A 262 7.78 -14.40 -16.48
C SER A 262 6.34 -14.02 -16.12
N ASP A 263 5.44 -15.00 -16.05
CA ASP A 263 4.05 -14.73 -15.69
C ASP A 263 3.93 -14.14 -14.26
N PRO A 264 2.96 -13.24 -14.02
CA PRO A 264 2.72 -12.69 -12.69
C PRO A 264 2.15 -13.77 -11.75
N ASN A 265 2.38 -13.60 -10.45
CA ASN A 265 1.74 -14.43 -9.44
C ASN A 265 0.77 -13.56 -8.61
N PRO A 266 -0.56 -13.67 -8.82
CA PRO A 266 -1.53 -12.89 -8.06
C PRO A 266 -1.46 -13.14 -6.55
N LYS A 267 -1.09 -14.36 -6.15
CA LYS A 267 -0.93 -14.83 -4.77
C LYS A 267 0.53 -14.78 -4.30
N ARG A 268 1.38 -13.97 -4.95
CA ARG A 268 2.80 -13.86 -4.63
C ARG A 268 3.01 -13.62 -3.14
N SER A 269 3.89 -14.43 -2.57
CA SER A 269 4.40 -14.33 -1.22
C SER A 269 5.89 -14.64 -1.22
N VAL A 270 6.53 -14.34 -0.09
CA VAL A 270 7.90 -14.73 0.25
C VAL A 270 8.12 -16.22 -0.03
N LYS A 271 7.18 -17.05 0.42
CA LYS A 271 7.20 -18.50 0.26
C LYS A 271 7.05 -18.94 -1.20
N SER A 272 6.17 -18.31 -1.97
CA SER A 272 6.00 -18.66 -3.39
C SER A 272 7.25 -18.39 -4.22
N GLU A 273 8.04 -17.36 -3.88
CA GLU A 273 9.32 -17.11 -4.56
C GLU A 273 10.33 -18.22 -4.33
N ALA A 274 10.32 -18.81 -3.12
CA ALA A 274 11.17 -19.95 -2.83
C ALA A 274 10.76 -21.19 -3.66
N TYR A 275 9.46 -21.43 -3.83
CA TYR A 275 8.94 -22.49 -4.70
C TYR A 275 9.26 -22.26 -6.18
N ASP A 276 9.15 -21.01 -6.66
CA ASP A 276 9.52 -20.65 -8.03
C ASP A 276 10.98 -21.03 -8.34
N VAL A 277 11.89 -20.80 -7.40
CA VAL A 277 13.31 -21.19 -7.53
C VAL A 277 13.51 -22.70 -7.43
N GLU A 278 12.79 -23.38 -6.53
CA GLU A 278 12.84 -24.84 -6.40
C GLU A 278 12.40 -25.54 -7.69
N GLU A 279 11.25 -25.14 -8.25
CA GLU A 279 10.74 -25.69 -9.51
C GLU A 279 11.65 -25.34 -10.70
N LEU A 280 12.26 -24.15 -10.70
CA LEU A 280 13.28 -23.79 -11.69
C LEU A 280 14.48 -24.74 -11.62
N ALA A 281 14.97 -25.03 -10.42
CA ALA A 281 16.06 -25.98 -10.23
C ALA A 281 15.68 -27.41 -10.68
N ASP A 282 14.46 -27.86 -10.37
CA ASP A 282 13.93 -29.16 -10.77
C ASP A 282 13.86 -29.33 -12.30
N GLN A 283 13.21 -28.38 -12.97
CA GLN A 283 13.04 -28.40 -14.43
C GLN A 283 14.39 -28.33 -15.17
N MET A 284 15.36 -27.61 -14.60
CA MET A 284 16.72 -27.52 -15.16
C MET A 284 17.63 -28.69 -14.75
N GLN A 285 17.14 -29.60 -13.90
CA GLN A 285 17.85 -30.76 -13.36
C GLN A 285 19.12 -30.36 -12.60
N LEU A 286 18.98 -29.40 -11.69
CA LEU A 286 20.05 -28.91 -10.82
C LEU A 286 19.96 -29.64 -9.46
N GLU A 287 20.77 -30.68 -9.27
CA GLU A 287 20.76 -31.50 -8.03
C GLU A 287 21.25 -30.73 -6.80
N LYS A 288 22.36 -29.99 -6.96
CA LYS A 288 22.90 -29.07 -5.97
C LYS A 288 23.23 -27.75 -6.64
N CYS A 289 22.72 -26.65 -6.10
CA CYS A 289 22.98 -25.31 -6.62
C CYS A 289 23.35 -24.34 -5.52
N PHE A 290 24.17 -23.35 -5.86
CA PHE A 290 24.40 -22.18 -5.04
C PHE A 290 23.36 -21.12 -5.35
N HIS A 291 22.83 -20.46 -4.32
CA HIS A 291 21.83 -19.43 -4.48
C HIS A 291 22.39 -18.05 -4.16
N ARG A 292 22.26 -17.11 -5.09
CA ARG A 292 22.62 -15.71 -4.87
C ARG A 292 21.36 -14.87 -4.88
N ASN A 293 21.02 -14.26 -3.75
CA ASN A 293 19.81 -13.44 -3.61
C ASN A 293 20.13 -12.00 -3.19
N GLN A 294 19.50 -11.03 -3.84
CA GLN A 294 19.51 -9.61 -3.47
C GLN A 294 18.25 -9.20 -2.68
N ASN A 295 17.19 -10.02 -2.70
CA ASN A 295 15.91 -9.69 -2.09
C ASN A 295 15.49 -10.76 -1.08
N SER A 296 15.60 -10.41 0.20
CA SER A 296 14.95 -11.05 1.35
C SER A 296 15.34 -12.53 1.64
N SER A 297 15.30 -12.91 2.92
CA SER A 297 15.67 -14.24 3.43
C SER A 297 14.67 -15.36 3.10
N SER A 298 13.79 -15.14 2.11
CA SER A 298 12.64 -15.97 1.79
C SER A 298 12.97 -17.43 1.43
N CYS A 299 14.11 -17.64 0.79
CA CYS A 299 14.49 -18.93 0.19
C CYS A 299 14.95 -19.98 1.20
N PHE A 300 15.21 -19.63 2.46
CA PHE A 300 15.88 -20.53 3.39
C PHE A 300 14.99 -21.61 3.99
N GLN A 301 13.68 -21.43 4.07
CA GLN A 301 12.80 -22.45 4.68
C GLN A 301 12.49 -23.61 3.72
N THR A 302 12.46 -23.34 2.41
CA THR A 302 11.96 -24.28 1.41
C THR A 302 13.07 -24.95 0.61
N ILE A 303 14.14 -24.23 0.24
CA ILE A 303 15.13 -24.71 -0.74
C ILE A 303 16.29 -25.50 -0.09
N VAL A 304 16.28 -25.69 1.24
CA VAL A 304 17.39 -26.29 2.01
C VAL A 304 17.90 -27.59 1.38
N ARG A 305 17.01 -28.45 0.87
CA ARG A 305 17.38 -29.77 0.33
C ARG A 305 18.31 -29.72 -0.89
N ARG A 306 18.27 -28.64 -1.69
CA ARG A 306 19.06 -28.50 -2.93
C ARG A 306 20.20 -27.50 -2.84
N LEU A 307 20.28 -26.74 -1.74
CA LEU A 307 21.30 -25.71 -1.60
C LEU A 307 22.67 -26.34 -1.30
N ALA A 308 23.68 -25.98 -2.08
CA ALA A 308 25.09 -26.21 -1.75
C ALA A 308 25.69 -25.07 -0.90
N GLY A 309 25.01 -23.92 -0.92
CA GLY A 309 25.38 -22.71 -0.21
C GLY A 309 24.54 -21.52 -0.70
N ALA A 310 24.56 -20.43 0.04
CA ALA A 310 23.83 -19.22 -0.33
C ALA A 310 24.65 -17.95 -0.03
N ALA A 311 24.50 -16.94 -0.89
CA ALA A 311 25.00 -15.59 -0.67
C ALA A 311 23.85 -14.58 -0.75
N LEU A 312 23.57 -13.93 0.38
CA LEU A 312 22.70 -12.77 0.49
C LEU A 312 23.55 -11.52 0.34
N ILE A 313 23.12 -10.60 -0.53
CA ILE A 313 23.91 -9.40 -0.81
C ILE A 313 23.00 -8.20 -0.71
N VAL A 314 23.28 -7.33 0.26
CA VAL A 314 22.44 -6.20 0.69
C VAL A 314 20.95 -6.57 0.73
N PRO A 315 20.57 -7.69 1.38
CA PRO A 315 19.21 -8.19 1.29
C PRO A 315 18.24 -7.19 1.92
N ALA A 316 17.11 -6.95 1.25
CA ALA A 316 16.02 -6.13 1.82
C ALA A 316 15.64 -6.61 3.23
N ILE A 317 15.38 -5.65 4.13
CA ILE A 317 15.07 -5.89 5.54
C ILE A 317 13.71 -5.30 5.89
N ASN A 318 12.91 -6.07 6.62
CA ASN A 318 11.57 -5.64 7.03
C ASN A 318 11.64 -5.15 8.49
N PHE A 319 11.33 -3.86 8.69
CA PHE A 319 11.34 -3.21 10.02
C PHE A 319 10.32 -3.80 11.01
N TRP A 320 9.41 -4.64 10.53
CA TRP A 320 8.32 -5.23 11.32
C TRP A 320 8.54 -6.73 11.62
N TRP A 321 9.74 -7.28 11.39
CA TRP A 321 10.02 -8.65 11.83
C TRP A 321 10.01 -8.75 13.37
N PRO A 322 9.28 -9.72 13.95
CA PRO A 322 9.04 -9.79 15.40
C PRO A 322 10.30 -9.85 16.28
N SER A 323 11.36 -10.54 15.83
CA SER A 323 12.60 -10.71 16.60
C SER A 323 13.45 -9.44 16.72
N PHE A 324 13.15 -8.38 15.96
CA PHE A 324 13.87 -7.14 16.13
C PHE A 324 13.44 -6.41 17.41
N PRO A 325 14.40 -5.82 18.15
CA PRO A 325 14.07 -4.87 19.20
C PRO A 325 13.36 -3.66 18.60
N SER A 326 12.20 -3.30 19.15
CA SER A 326 11.37 -2.20 18.64
C SER A 326 12.14 -0.88 18.57
N GLU A 327 12.98 -0.59 19.57
CA GLU A 327 13.80 0.62 19.62
C GLU A 327 14.81 0.70 18.45
N LEU A 328 15.46 -0.43 18.13
CA LEU A 328 16.42 -0.53 17.03
C LEU A 328 15.71 -0.33 15.68
N CYS A 329 14.59 -1.00 15.47
CA CYS A 329 13.81 -0.83 14.25
C CYS A 329 13.29 0.60 14.09
N GLU A 330 12.78 1.20 15.16
CA GLU A 330 12.28 2.57 15.14
C GLU A 330 13.41 3.58 14.84
N SER A 331 14.59 3.40 15.45
CA SER A 331 15.73 4.28 15.21
C SER A 331 16.22 4.21 13.76
N GLU A 332 16.39 3.01 13.21
CA GLU A 332 16.87 2.82 11.84
C GLU A 332 15.82 3.24 10.80
N TYR A 333 14.54 2.96 11.08
CA TYR A 333 13.43 3.37 10.22
C TYR A 333 13.32 4.90 10.12
N LYS A 334 13.51 5.63 11.23
CA LYS A 334 13.45 7.10 11.24
C LYS A 334 14.56 7.76 10.42
N LYS A 335 15.67 7.07 10.16
CA LYS A 335 16.77 7.56 9.29
C LYS A 335 16.40 7.55 7.80
N GLN A 336 15.42 6.74 7.39
CA GLN A 336 14.97 6.69 6.01
C GLN A 336 14.35 8.03 5.56
N PRO A 337 14.43 8.40 4.28
CA PRO A 337 13.70 9.57 3.77
C PRO A 337 12.20 9.51 4.11
N LYS A 338 11.57 10.64 4.43
CA LYS A 338 10.15 10.68 4.84
C LYS A 338 9.20 10.05 3.81
N LYS A 339 9.50 10.20 2.51
CA LYS A 339 8.75 9.56 1.43
C LYS A 339 8.82 8.03 1.46
N ASP A 340 9.99 7.47 1.82
CA ASP A 340 10.16 6.04 1.96
C ASP A 340 9.50 5.50 3.24
N GLN A 341 9.58 6.25 4.34
CA GLN A 341 8.85 5.93 5.57
C GLN A 341 7.35 5.70 5.27
N TRP A 342 6.68 6.67 4.64
CA TRP A 342 5.26 6.55 4.31
C TRP A 342 4.95 5.38 3.38
N LYS A 343 5.73 5.22 2.30
CA LYS A 343 5.60 4.07 1.38
C LYS A 343 5.65 2.75 2.13
N LEU A 344 6.66 2.56 2.99
CA LEU A 344 6.85 1.31 3.72
C LEU A 344 5.70 1.06 4.71
N ARG A 345 5.20 2.10 5.40
CA ARG A 345 4.01 1.97 6.27
C ARG A 345 2.77 1.56 5.50
N ILE A 346 2.54 2.13 4.32
CA ILE A 346 1.39 1.78 3.49
C ILE A 346 1.54 0.34 2.99
N ALA A 347 2.72 -0.03 2.51
CA ALA A 347 3.00 -1.40 2.08
C ALA A 347 2.80 -2.43 3.21
N HIS A 348 3.13 -2.07 4.45
CA HIS A 348 2.98 -2.95 5.62
C HIS A 348 1.55 -3.01 6.16
N TYR A 349 0.98 -1.86 6.53
CA TYR A 349 -0.28 -1.79 7.29
C TYR A 349 -1.52 -1.81 6.40
N VAL A 350 -1.44 -1.24 5.19
CA VAL A 350 -2.60 -1.11 4.30
C VAL A 350 -2.20 -1.37 2.84
N PRO A 351 -1.66 -2.56 2.51
CA PRO A 351 -1.07 -2.85 1.20
C PRO A 351 -2.06 -2.65 0.03
N GLY A 352 -3.37 -2.80 0.27
CA GLY A 352 -4.42 -2.54 -0.73
C GLY A 352 -4.46 -1.10 -1.24
N LEU A 353 -3.96 -0.13 -0.47
CA LEU A 353 -3.88 1.28 -0.88
C LEU A 353 -2.54 1.64 -1.53
N LEU A 354 -1.57 0.71 -1.59
CA LEU A 354 -0.24 1.02 -2.12
C LEU A 354 -0.27 1.43 -3.59
N TYR A 355 -1.09 0.77 -4.42
CA TYR A 355 -1.23 1.14 -5.82
C TYR A 355 -1.67 2.60 -5.98
N TRP A 356 -2.76 2.97 -5.31
CA TRP A 356 -3.25 4.34 -5.32
C TRP A 356 -2.16 5.31 -4.86
N TRP A 357 -1.57 5.09 -3.69
CA TRP A 357 -0.52 5.94 -3.14
C TRP A 357 0.64 6.15 -4.11
N MET A 358 1.14 5.08 -4.72
CA MET A 358 2.29 5.11 -5.61
C MET A 358 1.98 5.74 -6.99
N THR A 359 0.70 5.89 -7.34
CA THR A 359 0.26 6.51 -8.62
C THR A 359 -0.11 7.99 -8.47
N LEU A 360 -0.16 8.51 -7.24
CA LEU A 360 -0.42 9.93 -6.99
C LEU A 360 0.73 10.79 -7.51
N LYS A 361 0.46 11.60 -8.53
CA LYS A 361 1.46 12.49 -9.16
C LYS A 361 2.00 13.59 -8.24
N TRP A 362 1.29 13.90 -7.16
CA TRP A 362 1.62 15.01 -6.25
C TRP A 362 2.55 14.59 -5.12
N PHE A 363 2.74 13.28 -4.91
CA PHE A 363 3.70 12.77 -3.95
C PHE A 363 4.97 12.32 -4.69
N PRO A 364 6.17 12.60 -4.16
CA PRO A 364 7.40 12.17 -4.79
C PRO A 364 7.46 10.64 -4.86
N SER A 365 7.87 10.13 -6.02
CA SER A 365 8.19 8.70 -6.17
C SER A 365 9.24 8.28 -5.13
N CYS A 366 9.16 7.04 -4.66
CA CYS A 366 10.06 6.56 -3.62
C CYS A 366 11.52 6.61 -4.07
N SER A 367 12.47 6.73 -3.13
CA SER A 367 13.86 7.10 -3.48
C SER A 367 14.50 6.13 -4.47
N ILE A 368 14.25 4.83 -4.31
CA ILE A 368 14.76 3.79 -5.21
C ILE A 368 14.15 3.86 -6.62
N MET A 369 12.84 4.12 -6.73
CA MET A 369 12.17 4.28 -8.03
C MET A 369 12.57 5.57 -8.74
N ALA A 370 12.83 6.63 -7.97
CA ALA A 370 13.33 7.91 -8.47
C ALA A 370 14.82 7.87 -8.84
N ARG A 371 15.54 6.79 -8.50
CA ARG A 371 17.01 6.70 -8.54
C ARG A 371 17.66 7.92 -7.86
N ASP A 372 17.10 8.31 -6.71
CA ASP A 372 17.47 9.52 -5.99
C ASP A 372 18.96 9.45 -5.55
N PRO A 373 19.80 10.44 -5.89
CA PRO A 373 21.20 10.49 -5.46
C PRO A 373 21.39 10.30 -3.94
N ILE A 374 20.38 10.63 -3.13
CA ILE A 374 20.43 10.49 -1.67
C ILE A 374 20.72 9.06 -1.21
N ILE A 375 20.34 8.03 -1.98
CA ILE A 375 20.47 6.62 -1.60
C ILE A 375 21.82 5.99 -1.97
N PHE A 376 22.67 6.71 -2.70
CA PHE A 376 23.98 6.22 -3.14
C PHE A 376 25.11 6.84 -2.33
N ASN A 377 26.15 6.06 -2.04
CA ASN A 377 27.42 6.58 -1.54
C ASN A 377 28.40 6.89 -2.70
N LYS A 378 29.60 7.38 -2.38
CA LYS A 378 30.60 7.73 -3.41
C LYS A 378 30.97 6.53 -4.29
N ARG A 379 31.13 5.34 -3.69
CA ARG A 379 31.48 4.12 -4.42
C ARG A 379 30.35 3.65 -5.34
N ASP A 380 29.11 3.74 -4.88
CA ASP A 380 27.92 3.46 -5.68
C ASP A 380 27.85 4.34 -6.93
N PHE A 381 28.22 5.63 -6.84
CA PHE A 381 28.27 6.51 -8.03
C PHE A 381 29.31 6.04 -9.05
N GLU A 382 30.50 5.62 -8.60
CA GLU A 382 31.52 5.08 -9.51
C GLU A 382 31.07 3.77 -10.17
N ILE A 383 30.39 2.91 -9.41
CA ILE A 383 29.78 1.67 -9.91
C ILE A 383 28.69 2.00 -10.94
N LEU A 384 27.77 2.91 -10.63
CA LEU A 384 26.72 3.37 -11.55
C LEU A 384 27.30 3.90 -12.86
N LYS A 385 28.37 4.71 -12.80
CA LYS A 385 29.03 5.24 -13.98
C LYS A 385 29.58 4.13 -14.89
N LYS A 386 30.08 3.04 -14.32
CA LYS A 386 30.53 1.86 -15.09
C LYS A 386 29.34 1.07 -15.65
N MET A 387 28.30 0.84 -14.85
CA MET A 387 27.09 0.15 -15.28
C MET A 387 26.42 0.85 -16.46
N LEU A 388 26.34 2.19 -16.44
CA LEU A 388 25.75 2.99 -17.52
C LEU A 388 26.53 2.93 -18.84
N GLN A 389 27.79 2.51 -18.81
CA GLN A 389 28.58 2.29 -20.03
C GLN A 389 28.29 0.94 -20.68
N VAL A 390 27.61 0.02 -19.97
CA VAL A 390 27.23 -1.30 -20.48
C VAL A 390 25.80 -1.21 -21.03
N PRO A 391 25.60 -1.42 -22.35
CA PRO A 391 24.26 -1.35 -22.93
C PRO A 391 23.31 -2.39 -22.31
N ASN A 392 22.13 -1.94 -21.88
CA ASN A 392 21.03 -2.81 -21.47
C ASN A 392 19.84 -2.65 -22.44
N PRO A 393 19.87 -3.29 -23.61
CA PRO A 393 18.80 -3.14 -24.61
C PRO A 393 17.43 -3.62 -24.11
N ASN A 394 17.39 -4.44 -23.04
CA ASN A 394 16.17 -5.00 -22.47
C ASN A 394 15.66 -4.22 -21.24
N GLU A 395 16.22 -3.05 -20.88
CA GLU A 395 15.77 -2.27 -19.71
C GLU A 395 14.27 -1.94 -19.78
N HIS A 396 13.77 -1.58 -20.98
CA HIS A 396 12.34 -1.30 -21.20
C HIS A 396 11.42 -2.50 -20.97
N LYS A 397 11.95 -3.73 -20.94
CA LYS A 397 11.17 -4.96 -20.70
C LYS A 397 11.00 -5.29 -19.23
N ILE A 398 11.84 -4.75 -18.34
CA ILE A 398 11.85 -5.07 -16.90
C ILE A 398 10.44 -4.99 -16.30
N ARG A 399 9.72 -3.90 -16.61
CA ARG A 399 8.38 -3.59 -16.09
C ARG A 399 7.27 -3.74 -17.14
N GLN A 400 7.49 -4.49 -18.22
CA GLN A 400 6.55 -4.51 -19.37
C GLN A 400 5.14 -5.01 -19.02
N GLN A 401 5.00 -5.75 -17.93
CA GLN A 401 3.74 -6.26 -17.41
C GLN A 401 3.00 -5.26 -16.50
N GLY A 402 3.65 -4.15 -16.16
CA GLY A 402 3.14 -3.09 -15.29
C GLY A 402 3.97 -2.91 -14.02
N GLU A 403 4.02 -1.68 -13.49
CA GLU A 403 4.73 -1.38 -12.23
C GLU A 403 4.07 -2.03 -11.01
N PHE A 404 2.75 -2.27 -11.08
CA PHE A 404 2.04 -2.95 -10.00
C PHE A 404 2.54 -4.38 -9.80
N GLU A 405 2.59 -5.18 -10.88
CA GLU A 405 3.01 -6.58 -10.84
C GLU A 405 4.49 -6.78 -10.49
N SER A 406 5.31 -5.76 -10.77
CA SER A 406 6.75 -5.77 -10.49
C SER A 406 7.05 -5.05 -9.18
N LEU A 407 7.23 -3.73 -9.24
CA LEU A 407 7.72 -2.90 -8.15
C LEU A 407 6.79 -2.84 -6.94
N PHE A 408 5.47 -2.68 -7.15
CA PHE A 408 4.57 -2.48 -6.01
C PHE A 408 4.33 -3.80 -5.29
N LYS A 409 4.19 -4.90 -6.04
CA LYS A 409 4.17 -6.26 -5.47
C LYS A 409 5.46 -6.58 -4.70
N ASP A 410 6.63 -6.18 -5.20
CA ASP A 410 7.90 -6.30 -4.46
C ASP A 410 7.82 -5.61 -3.08
N LEU A 411 7.29 -4.39 -3.03
CA LEU A 411 7.12 -3.65 -1.77
C LEU A 411 6.10 -4.31 -0.85
N MET A 412 4.95 -4.72 -1.37
CA MET A 412 3.90 -5.41 -0.60
C MET A 412 4.40 -6.72 -0.01
N VAL A 413 5.16 -7.51 -0.76
CA VAL A 413 5.68 -8.80 -0.31
C VAL A 413 6.86 -8.61 0.65
N GLY A 414 7.82 -7.75 0.31
CA GLY A 414 9.02 -7.52 1.10
C GLY A 414 8.74 -6.89 2.47
N PHE A 415 7.77 -5.97 2.53
CA PHE A 415 7.44 -5.21 3.75
C PHE A 415 6.08 -5.57 4.36
N GLY A 416 5.34 -6.49 3.75
CA GLY A 416 4.10 -7.02 4.31
C GLY A 416 4.32 -7.90 5.55
N SER A 417 3.24 -8.49 6.04
CA SER A 417 3.29 -9.47 7.13
C SER A 417 3.75 -10.82 6.60
N TRP A 418 4.80 -11.38 7.18
CA TRP A 418 5.33 -12.68 6.82
C TRP A 418 4.73 -13.76 7.72
N GLU A 419 4.53 -14.96 7.18
CA GLU A 419 4.02 -16.13 7.93
C GLU A 419 5.04 -16.69 8.94
N PHE A 420 6.30 -16.24 8.86
CA PHE A 420 7.39 -16.66 9.72
C PHE A 420 8.35 -15.50 9.99
N ASP A 421 9.12 -15.61 11.06
CA ASP A 421 10.23 -14.71 11.36
C ASP A 421 11.54 -15.29 10.78
N PRO A 422 12.24 -14.60 9.87
CA PRO A 422 13.49 -15.11 9.31
C PRO A 422 14.61 -15.25 10.35
N MET A 423 14.52 -14.60 11.51
CA MET A 423 15.48 -14.76 12.61
C MET A 423 15.23 -15.98 13.50
N GLU A 424 14.16 -16.73 13.24
CA GLU A 424 13.89 -18.04 13.87
C GLU A 424 14.36 -19.22 13.02
N LEU A 425 14.98 -18.93 11.86
CA LEU A 425 15.50 -19.97 10.98
C LEU A 425 16.67 -20.74 11.63
N GLU A 426 16.58 -22.07 11.56
CA GLU A 426 17.67 -22.96 11.93
C GLU A 426 18.75 -22.98 10.86
N ASN A 427 19.97 -23.39 11.25
CA ASN A 427 21.08 -23.52 10.32
C ASN A 427 20.72 -24.56 9.23
N PRO A 428 20.63 -24.18 7.95
CA PRO A 428 20.32 -25.12 6.87
C PRO A 428 21.47 -26.10 6.58
N PHE A 429 22.66 -25.88 7.15
CA PHE A 429 23.86 -26.70 6.97
C PHE A 429 24.45 -27.12 8.32
N PRO A 430 23.74 -27.95 9.12
CA PRO A 430 24.19 -28.35 10.46
C PRO A 430 25.48 -29.18 10.45
N HIS A 431 25.84 -29.79 9.33
CA HIS A 431 27.04 -30.61 9.16
C HIS A 431 28.15 -29.92 8.34
N ASN A 432 28.08 -28.59 8.16
CA ASN A 432 29.03 -27.78 7.39
C ASN A 432 29.16 -28.16 5.90
N GLU A 433 28.18 -28.87 5.36
CA GLU A 433 28.07 -29.27 3.95
C GLU A 433 27.91 -28.06 3.02
N GLY A 434 27.39 -26.94 3.54
CA GLY A 434 27.25 -25.66 2.86
C GLY A 434 27.57 -24.47 3.78
N ALA A 435 27.34 -23.25 3.28
CA ALA A 435 27.43 -22.04 4.08
C ALA A 435 26.43 -20.99 3.57
N VAL A 436 25.87 -20.21 4.48
CA VAL A 436 25.12 -19.00 4.15
C VAL A 436 26.01 -17.80 4.45
N GLN A 437 26.15 -16.90 3.47
CA GLN A 437 26.92 -15.68 3.58
C GLN A 437 25.99 -14.48 3.48
N LEU A 438 26.28 -13.42 4.23
CA LEU A 438 25.56 -12.16 4.16
C LEU A 438 26.58 -11.05 3.95
N TRP A 439 26.46 -10.38 2.80
CA TRP A 439 27.34 -9.29 2.38
C TRP A 439 26.59 -7.97 2.47
N GLN A 440 27.13 -7.02 3.22
CA GLN A 440 26.51 -5.71 3.44
C GLN A 440 27.50 -4.59 3.20
N GLY A 441 27.08 -3.53 2.51
CA GLY A 441 27.81 -2.28 2.46
C GLY A 441 27.59 -1.49 3.76
N ARG A 442 28.67 -1.05 4.42
CA ARG A 442 28.56 -0.27 5.66
C ARG A 442 27.88 1.08 5.44
N GLU A 443 28.07 1.67 4.26
CA GLU A 443 27.50 2.97 3.86
C GLU A 443 26.23 2.80 3.02
N ASP A 444 25.61 1.62 3.00
CA ASP A 444 24.32 1.40 2.36
C ASP A 444 23.23 2.27 3.03
N LYS A 445 22.58 3.10 2.23
CA LYS A 445 21.54 4.04 2.69
C LYS A 445 20.12 3.50 2.49
N LEU A 446 19.96 2.40 1.77
CA LEU A 446 18.68 1.71 1.56
C LEU A 446 18.43 0.66 2.64
N VAL A 447 19.43 -0.17 2.91
CA VAL A 447 19.36 -1.25 3.89
C VAL A 447 20.24 -0.90 5.09
N PRO A 448 19.65 -0.59 6.26
CA PRO A 448 20.44 -0.19 7.42
C PRO A 448 21.36 -1.31 7.90
N VAL A 449 22.67 -1.05 7.90
CA VAL A 449 23.71 -2.01 8.32
C VAL A 449 23.49 -2.52 9.75
N GLU A 450 22.98 -1.70 10.66
CA GLU A 450 22.74 -2.09 12.06
C GLU A 450 21.71 -3.22 12.17
N LEU A 451 20.69 -3.21 11.31
CA LEU A 451 19.70 -4.30 11.28
C LEU A 451 20.32 -5.59 10.76
N GLN A 452 21.21 -5.53 9.77
CA GLN A 452 21.93 -6.72 9.28
C GLN A 452 22.92 -7.28 10.29
N ARG A 453 23.63 -6.41 11.03
CA ARG A 453 24.47 -6.82 12.16
C ARG A 453 23.66 -7.54 13.23
N PHE A 454 22.45 -7.06 13.52
CA PHE A 454 21.54 -7.73 14.45
C PHE A 454 21.13 -9.11 13.93
N VAL A 455 20.74 -9.23 12.65
CA VAL A 455 20.43 -10.53 12.01
C VAL A 455 21.61 -11.50 12.12
N ALA A 456 22.82 -11.06 11.77
CA ALA A 456 24.04 -11.87 11.87
C ALA A 456 24.36 -12.30 13.30
N LYS A 457 24.10 -11.44 14.30
CA LYS A 457 24.26 -11.78 15.72
C LYS A 457 23.23 -12.83 16.17
N LYS A 458 21.98 -12.71 15.69
CA LYS A 458 20.88 -13.61 16.05
C LYS A 458 21.00 -14.98 15.37
N LEU A 459 21.53 -15.00 14.15
CA LEU A 459 21.76 -16.20 13.34
C LEU A 459 23.28 -16.43 13.15
N PRO A 460 24.00 -16.93 14.17
CA PRO A 460 25.47 -17.03 14.14
C PRO A 460 26.00 -18.02 13.10
N TRP A 461 25.14 -18.83 12.49
CA TRP A 461 25.47 -19.71 11.37
C TRP A 461 25.62 -18.95 10.04
N ILE A 462 25.18 -17.69 9.97
CA ILE A 462 25.42 -16.81 8.82
C ILE A 462 26.84 -16.24 8.90
N LYS A 463 27.62 -16.43 7.83
CA LYS A 463 28.93 -15.78 7.67
C LYS A 463 28.72 -14.34 7.19
N TYR A 464 28.82 -13.39 8.12
CA TYR A 464 28.65 -11.97 7.84
C TYR A 464 29.93 -11.32 7.29
N HIS A 465 29.77 -10.55 6.23
CA HIS A 465 30.81 -9.80 5.53
C HIS A 465 30.35 -8.35 5.37
N GLU A 466 31.12 -7.42 5.90
CA GLU A 466 30.80 -6.00 5.84
C GLU A 466 31.88 -5.25 5.04
N VAL A 467 31.47 -4.56 3.98
CA VAL A 467 32.37 -3.81 3.09
C VAL A 467 32.48 -2.37 3.62
N PRO A 468 33.65 -1.92 4.13
CA PRO A 468 33.76 -0.66 4.87
C PRO A 468 33.34 0.60 4.10
N ASP A 469 33.65 0.69 2.81
CA ASP A 469 33.30 1.80 1.91
C ASP A 469 32.20 1.41 0.90
N GLY A 470 31.54 0.26 1.14
CA GLY A 470 30.51 -0.28 0.27
C GLY A 470 29.16 0.39 0.53
N GLY A 471 28.46 0.75 -0.55
CA GLY A 471 27.06 1.18 -0.53
C GLY A 471 26.10 0.04 -0.90
N HIS A 472 24.99 0.36 -1.55
CA HIS A 472 23.99 -0.66 -1.93
C HIS A 472 24.40 -1.46 -3.17
N LEU A 473 25.24 -0.90 -4.05
CA LEU A 473 25.55 -1.50 -5.36
C LEU A 473 26.80 -2.38 -5.35
N ILE A 474 27.27 -2.81 -4.17
CA ILE A 474 28.55 -3.53 -3.97
C ILE A 474 28.77 -4.72 -4.91
N VAL A 475 27.71 -5.38 -5.36
CA VAL A 475 27.87 -6.53 -6.26
C VAL A 475 28.05 -6.19 -7.74
N HIS A 476 27.83 -4.94 -8.11
CA HIS A 476 28.14 -4.47 -9.45
C HIS A 476 29.58 -3.93 -9.55
N ASP A 477 30.36 -4.02 -8.47
CA ASP A 477 31.81 -3.85 -8.50
C ASP A 477 32.49 -5.17 -8.90
N ASN A 478 33.39 -5.12 -9.89
CA ASN A 478 34.06 -6.32 -10.44
C ASN A 478 34.76 -7.14 -9.35
N GLY A 479 35.60 -6.48 -8.52
CA GLY A 479 36.41 -7.18 -7.53
C GLY A 479 35.58 -7.78 -6.39
N LEU A 480 34.56 -7.06 -5.93
CA LEU A 480 33.64 -7.56 -4.92
C LEU A 480 32.74 -8.68 -5.47
N CYS A 481 32.24 -8.56 -6.70
CA CYS A 481 31.44 -9.60 -7.36
C CYS A 481 32.22 -10.92 -7.43
N GLU A 482 33.46 -10.89 -7.93
CA GLU A 482 34.32 -12.07 -7.98
C GLU A 482 34.63 -12.61 -6.58
N SER A 483 34.89 -11.74 -5.60
CA SER A 483 35.15 -12.14 -4.22
C SER A 483 33.95 -12.85 -3.59
N ILE A 484 32.73 -12.37 -3.84
CA ILE A 484 31.50 -13.01 -3.39
C ILE A 484 31.34 -14.39 -4.02
N PHE A 485 31.58 -14.54 -5.34
CA PHE A 485 31.52 -15.84 -6.02
C PHE A 485 32.59 -16.79 -5.51
N LYS A 486 33.84 -16.35 -5.33
CA LYS A 486 34.92 -17.17 -4.76
C LYS A 486 34.58 -17.61 -3.33
N ALA A 487 34.11 -16.70 -2.49
CA ALA A 487 33.70 -17.03 -1.13
C ALA A 487 32.56 -18.05 -1.12
N LEU A 488 31.54 -17.87 -1.97
CA LEU A 488 30.40 -18.78 -2.09
C LEU A 488 30.80 -20.18 -2.56
N LEU A 489 31.60 -20.26 -3.62
CA LEU A 489 31.91 -21.52 -4.31
C LEU A 489 33.09 -22.28 -3.68
N LEU A 490 34.12 -21.57 -3.22
CA LEU A 490 35.34 -22.17 -2.67
C LEU A 490 35.33 -22.26 -1.14
N LYS A 491 34.32 -21.68 -0.47
CA LYS A 491 34.24 -21.56 1.00
C LYS A 491 35.47 -20.87 1.63
N GLN A 492 36.21 -20.08 0.85
CA GLN A 492 37.40 -19.36 1.29
C GLN A 492 37.04 -18.06 2.02
N LYS A 493 37.94 -17.58 2.90
CA LYS A 493 37.83 -16.22 3.44
C LYS A 493 38.08 -15.22 2.30
N PRO A 494 37.29 -14.13 2.18
CA PRO A 494 37.50 -13.13 1.16
C PRO A 494 38.90 -12.51 1.26
N THR A 495 39.57 -12.37 0.11
CA THR A 495 40.93 -11.80 0.04
C THR A 495 40.94 -10.27 0.04
N VAL A 496 39.76 -9.64 -0.08
CA VAL A 496 39.61 -8.18 -0.18
C VAL A 496 38.52 -7.74 0.80
N MET A 497 38.93 -7.14 1.93
CA MET A 497 38.07 -6.32 2.78
C MET A 497 38.86 -5.09 3.24
#